data_AF-A0A9D6EED6-F1
#
_entry.id   AF-A0A9D6EED6-F1
#
_cell.length_a   1.000
_cell.length_b   1.000
_cell.length_c   1.000
_cell.angle_alpha   90.00
_cell.angle_beta   90.00
_cell.angle_gamma   90.00
#
_symmetry.space_group_name_H-M   'P 1'
#
loop_
_entity.id
_entity.type
_entity.pdbx_description
1 polymer ?
#
loop_
_entity_poly.entity_id
_entity_poly.type
_entity_poly.pdbx_seq_one_letter_code
_entity_poly.pdbx_strand_id
1 'polypeptide(L)'
;YKDHFNRIQLEGWSGLAERLRESHRADLHQALAYALLADMPRVDTILVYPQQRERRDPAFALAELAAGERHVRLGLGSIPFGFNGPADREATMLLWEQTLRAAA
;
A
#
# COMPACT_ATOMS: atom_id res chain seq x y z
N TYR A 1 18.10 0.92 -4.35
CA TYR A 1 16.96 0.90 -3.39
C TYR A 1 15.58 1.11 -4.07
N LYS A 2 15.48 1.32 -5.40
CA LYS A 2 14.20 1.30 -6.16
C LYS A 2 14.19 0.39 -7.40
N ASP A 3 15.30 -0.30 -7.68
CA ASP A 3 15.45 -1.17 -8.87
C ASP A 3 14.91 -2.60 -8.68
N HIS A 4 14.63 -2.99 -7.44
CA HIS A 4 14.27 -4.39 -7.17
C HIS A 4 12.81 -4.72 -7.52
N PHE A 5 11.92 -3.73 -7.58
CA PHE A 5 10.48 -3.95 -7.79
C PHE A 5 10.15 -4.29 -9.26
N ASN A 6 10.92 -3.78 -10.22
CA ASN A 6 10.70 -4.04 -11.65
C ASN A 6 11.17 -5.42 -12.12
N ARG A 7 12.07 -6.10 -11.39
CA ARG A 7 12.49 -7.48 -11.72
C ARG A 7 11.49 -8.55 -11.28
N ILE A 8 10.48 -8.18 -10.48
CA ILE A 8 9.64 -9.15 -9.74
C ILE A 8 8.43 -9.65 -10.51
N GLN A 9 7.98 -8.92 -11.53
CA GLN A 9 6.77 -9.30 -12.26
C GLN A 9 7.03 -10.17 -13.50
N LEU A 10 8.29 -10.43 -13.85
CA LEU A 10 8.68 -11.22 -15.02
C LEU A 10 9.03 -12.68 -14.69
N GLU A 11 9.35 -13.03 -13.44
CA GLU A 11 9.82 -14.38 -13.09
C GLU A 11 9.08 -15.01 -11.89
N GLY A 12 8.21 -15.98 -12.20
CA GLY A 12 7.80 -17.14 -11.39
C GLY A 12 7.86 -17.09 -9.85
N TRP A 13 6.68 -17.29 -9.24
CA TRP A 13 6.31 -17.12 -7.84
C TRP A 13 6.88 -18.08 -6.76
N SER A 14 7.91 -18.88 -6.99
CA SER A 14 8.34 -19.86 -5.97
C SER A 14 9.44 -19.36 -5.02
N GLY A 15 10.49 -18.71 -5.54
CA GLY A 15 11.63 -18.24 -4.73
C GLY A 15 11.69 -16.73 -4.50
N LEU A 16 11.05 -15.95 -5.38
CA LEU A 16 11.00 -14.50 -5.31
C LEU A 16 9.91 -13.99 -4.37
N ALA A 17 8.84 -14.79 -4.22
CA ALA A 17 7.72 -14.49 -3.33
C ALA A 17 8.14 -14.41 -1.86
N GLU A 18 9.13 -15.19 -1.41
CA GLU A 18 9.51 -15.20 0.01
C GLU A 18 10.30 -13.96 0.42
N ARG A 19 11.28 -13.53 -0.39
CA ARG A 19 11.97 -12.25 -0.17
C ARG A 19 11.03 -11.06 -0.28
N LEU A 20 10.07 -11.13 -1.21
CA LEU A 20 9.04 -10.09 -1.34
C LEU A 20 8.12 -10.05 -0.11
N ARG A 21 7.69 -11.22 0.40
CA ARG A 21 6.90 -11.31 1.63
C ARG A 21 7.67 -10.79 2.84
N GLU A 22 8.95 -11.10 2.96
CA GLU A 22 9.76 -10.60 4.08
C GLU A 22 9.96 -9.08 4.01
N SER A 23 10.23 -8.53 2.82
CA SER A 23 10.26 -7.07 2.63
C SER A 23 8.91 -6.44 2.98
N HIS A 24 7.80 -7.05 2.54
CA HIS A 24 6.46 -6.55 2.85
C HIS A 24 6.15 -6.60 4.35
N ARG A 25 6.58 -7.67 5.03
CA ARG A 25 6.45 -7.81 6.48
C ARG A 25 7.27 -6.75 7.21
N ALA A 26 8.48 -6.46 6.74
CA ALA A 26 9.32 -5.40 7.30
C ALA A 26 8.65 -4.03 7.16
N ASP A 27 8.11 -3.71 5.97
CA ASP A 27 7.40 -2.46 5.71
C ASP A 27 6.15 -2.32 6.61
N LEU A 28 5.38 -3.40 6.79
CA LEU A 28 4.22 -3.43 7.68
C LEU A 28 4.62 -3.22 9.14
N HIS A 29 5.66 -3.92 9.62
CA HIS A 29 6.18 -3.72 10.98
C HIS A 29 6.66 -2.28 11.20
N GLN A 30 7.35 -1.71 10.22
CA GLN A 30 7.81 -0.33 10.29
C GLN A 30 6.64 0.66 10.34
N ALA A 31 5.62 0.46 9.51
CA ALA A 31 4.43 1.32 9.52
C ALA A 31 3.66 1.24 10.84
N LEU A 32 3.52 0.04 11.42
CA LEU A 32 2.90 -0.15 12.73
C LEU A 32 3.75 0.47 13.84
N ALA A 33 5.07 0.30 13.81
CA ALA A 33 5.97 0.92 14.78
C ALA A 33 5.80 2.45 14.78
N TYR A 34 5.76 3.08 13.60
CA TYR A 34 5.53 4.52 13.49
C TYR A 34 4.12 4.94 13.91
N ALA A 35 3.09 4.17 13.56
CA ALA A 35 1.72 4.46 14.00
C ALA A 35 1.60 4.45 15.53
N LEU A 36 2.34 3.57 16.21
CA LEU A 36 2.33 3.46 17.67
C LEU A 36 3.20 4.52 18.38
N LEU A 37 4.05 5.26 17.67
CA LEU A 37 4.78 6.39 18.25
C LEU A 37 3.89 7.61 18.48
N ALA A 38 2.81 7.76 17.71
CA ALA A 38 1.87 8.84 17.91
C ALA A 38 1.06 8.60 19.20
N ASP A 39 1.01 9.62 20.06
CA ASP A 39 0.17 9.57 21.27
C ASP A 39 -1.25 10.05 20.93
N MET A 40 -1.92 9.27 20.09
CA MET A 40 -3.29 9.51 19.65
C MET A 40 -4.13 8.24 19.83
N PRO A 41 -5.41 8.36 20.25
CA PRO A 41 -6.28 7.20 20.44
C PRO A 41 -6.63 6.51 19.11
N ARG A 42 -6.58 7.22 17.99
CA ARG A 42 -6.80 6.67 16.65
C ARG A 42 -5.71 7.15 15.70
N VAL A 43 -5.11 6.20 14.96
CA VAL A 43 -4.07 6.47 13.96
C VAL A 43 -4.41 5.74 12.67
N ASP A 44 -4.53 6.47 11.57
CA ASP A 44 -4.74 5.90 10.24
C ASP A 44 -3.40 5.95 9.48
N THR A 45 -2.93 4.80 9.01
CA THR A 45 -1.67 4.66 8.28
C THR A 45 -1.89 3.91 6.98
N ILE A 46 -1.26 4.36 5.89
CA ILE A 46 -1.48 3.80 4.55
C ILE A 46 -0.13 3.45 3.92
N LEU A 47 0.01 2.20 3.47
CA LEU A 47 1.12 1.74 2.64
C LEU A 47 0.65 1.60 1.20
N VAL A 48 1.36 2.26 0.29
CA VAL A 48 1.05 2.23 -1.14
C VAL A 48 2.21 1.61 -1.91
N TYR A 49 1.90 0.57 -2.69
CA TYR A 49 2.87 -0.12 -3.54
C TYR A 49 2.63 0.19 -5.02
N PRO A 50 3.69 0.35 -5.82
CA PRO A 50 3.53 0.48 -7.25
C PRO A 50 2.96 -0.82 -7.85
N GLN A 51 2.04 -0.72 -8.81
CA GLN A 51 1.55 -1.83 -9.61
C GLN A 51 1.90 -1.67 -11.08
N GLN A 52 1.95 -2.78 -11.81
CA GLN A 52 2.06 -2.73 -13.26
C GLN A 52 0.90 -1.93 -13.87
N ARG A 53 1.22 -1.16 -14.90
CA ARG A 53 0.30 -0.26 -15.60
C ARG A 53 -0.92 -0.95 -16.21
N GLU A 54 -0.81 -2.25 -16.50
CA GLU A 54 -1.90 -3.05 -17.07
C GLU A 54 -3.02 -3.29 -16.06
N ARG A 55 -2.73 -3.19 -14.75
CA ARG A 55 -3.73 -3.26 -13.69
C ARG A 55 -4.23 -1.85 -13.39
N ARG A 56 -5.45 -1.54 -13.83
CA ARG A 56 -6.07 -0.22 -13.66
C ARG A 56 -6.85 -0.08 -12.36
N ASP A 57 -7.43 -1.17 -11.87
CA ASP A 57 -8.17 -1.12 -10.61
C ASP A 57 -7.18 -0.98 -9.43
N PRO A 58 -7.35 0.02 -8.56
CA PRO A 58 -6.58 0.10 -7.34
C PRO A 58 -7.01 -1.07 -6.46
N ALA A 59 -6.06 -1.90 -6.08
CA ALA A 59 -6.24 -2.80 -4.97
C ALA A 59 -6.17 -1.95 -3.71
N PHE A 60 -7.18 -2.05 -2.84
CA PHE A 60 -7.15 -1.45 -1.52
C PHE A 60 -7.71 -2.44 -0.51
N ALA A 61 -6.99 -2.64 0.58
CA ALA A 61 -7.41 -3.44 1.71
C ALA A 61 -7.25 -2.62 2.98
N LEU A 62 -8.22 -2.71 3.88
CA LEU A 62 -8.20 -2.05 5.17
C LEU A 62 -8.18 -3.10 6.28
N ALA A 63 -7.30 -2.92 7.25
CA ALA A 63 -7.27 -3.69 8.48
C ALA A 63 -7.38 -2.76 9.68
N GLU A 64 -8.12 -3.18 10.71
CA GLU A 64 -8.20 -2.47 11.98
C GLU A 64 -7.48 -3.29 13.04
N LEU A 65 -6.56 -2.64 13.76
CA LEU A 65 -5.79 -3.24 14.83
C LEU A 65 -6.05 -2.49 16.13
N ALA A 66 -6.45 -3.21 17.17
CA ALA A 66 -6.56 -2.67 18.52
C ALA A 66 -5.27 -2.98 19.31
N ALA A 67 -4.71 -1.97 19.95
CA ALA A 67 -3.54 -2.07 20.82
C ALA A 67 -3.81 -1.32 22.13
N GLY A 68 -4.42 -2.01 23.09
CA GLY A 68 -4.90 -1.38 24.33
C GLY A 68 -6.01 -0.38 24.05
N GLU A 69 -5.82 0.88 24.48
CA GLU A 69 -6.76 1.98 24.20
C GLU A 69 -6.59 2.61 22.80
N ARG A 70 -5.57 2.17 22.04
CA ARG A 70 -5.28 2.71 20.72
C ARG A 70 -5.89 1.86 19.62
N HIS A 71 -6.46 2.53 18.62
CA HIS A 71 -6.95 1.93 17.40
C HIS A 71 -6.11 2.38 16.20
N VAL A 72 -5.51 1.43 15.50
CA VAL A 72 -4.74 1.68 14.28
C VAL A 72 -5.52 1.15 13.09
N ARG A 73 -5.79 2.01 12.10
CA ARG A 73 -6.33 1.60 10.81
C ARG A 73 -5.20 1.55 9.79
N LEU A 74 -4.97 0.37 9.25
CA LEU A 74 -3.90 0.10 8.30
C LEU A 74 -4.50 -0.12 6.91
N GLY A 75 -4.32 0.87 6.04
CA GLY A 75 -4.65 0.78 4.62
C GLY A 75 -3.47 0.22 3.83
N LEU A 76 -3.75 -0.74 2.97
CA LEU A 76 -2.81 -1.25 1.98
C LEU A 76 -3.38 -1.00 0.60
N GLY A 77 -2.67 -0.29 -0.27
CA GLY A 77 -3.16 -0.16 -1.63
C GLY A 77 -2.11 -0.06 -2.72
N SER A 78 -2.59 0.02 -3.96
CA SER A 78 -1.74 -0.03 -5.16
C SER A 78 -1.91 1.18 -6.09
N ILE A 79 -0.80 1.75 -6.54
CA ILE A 79 -0.77 2.89 -7.46
C ILE A 79 -0.06 2.49 -8.77
N PRO A 80 -0.59 2.82 -9.95
CA PRO A 80 0.09 2.49 -11.21
C PRO A 80 1.50 3.09 -11.25
N PHE A 81 2.47 2.30 -11.69
CA PHE A 81 3.84 2.73 -11.86
C PHE A 81 3.96 3.65 -13.09
N GLY A 82 3.86 4.96 -12.83
CA GLY A 82 3.93 6.02 -13.83
C GLY A 82 2.63 6.24 -14.60
N PHE A 83 2.32 7.49 -14.90
CA PHE A 83 1.10 7.90 -15.59
C PHE A 83 1.32 8.07 -17.10
N ASN A 84 0.31 7.77 -17.91
CA ASN A 84 0.29 7.97 -19.37
C ASN A 84 -0.19 9.38 -19.74
N GLY A 85 0.23 10.39 -18.99
CA GLY A 85 -0.13 11.79 -19.17
C GLY A 85 -1.02 12.38 -18.06
N PRO A 86 -1.37 13.67 -18.16
CA PRO A 86 -2.12 14.37 -17.11
C PRO A 86 -3.51 13.78 -16.85
N ALA A 87 -4.24 13.40 -17.90
CA ALA A 87 -5.58 12.83 -17.77
C ALA A 87 -5.59 11.47 -17.04
N ASP A 88 -4.59 10.62 -17.30
CA ASP A 88 -4.42 9.32 -16.65
C ASP A 88 -4.09 9.48 -15.16
N ARG A 89 -3.28 10.49 -14.82
CA ARG A 89 -3.01 10.88 -13.44
C ARG A 89 -4.28 11.35 -12.73
N GLU A 90 -5.03 12.27 -13.33
CA GLU A 90 -6.26 12.79 -12.74
C GLU A 90 -7.29 11.68 -12.50
N ALA A 91 -7.51 10.80 -13.48
CA ALA A 91 -8.39 9.64 -13.34
C ALA A 91 -7.94 8.71 -12.20
N THR A 92 -6.63 8.43 -12.10
CA THR A 92 -6.08 7.60 -11.01
C THR A 92 -6.31 8.25 -9.64
N MET A 93 -6.09 9.56 -9.52
CA MET A 93 -6.29 10.28 -8.26
C MET A 93 -7.76 10.30 -7.85
N LEU A 94 -8.67 10.54 -8.79
CA LEU A 94 -10.12 10.51 -8.54
C LEU A 94 -10.57 9.13 -8.06
N LEU A 95 -10.07 8.07 -8.68
CA LEU A 95 -10.40 6.70 -8.31
C LEU A 95 -9.88 6.38 -6.89
N TRP A 96 -8.65 6.77 -6.58
CA TRP A 96 -8.08 6.62 -5.24
C TRP A 96 -8.85 7.41 -4.18
N GLU A 97 -9.28 8.63 -4.49
CA GLU A 97 -10.12 9.41 -3.58
C GLU A 97 -11.44 8.70 -3.28
N GLN A 98 -12.10 8.15 -4.31
CA GLN A 98 -13.33 7.39 -4.14
C GLN A 98 -13.10 6.12 -3.30
N THR A 99 -12.00 5.40 -3.54
CA THR A 99 -11.64 4.21 -2.76
C THR A 99 -11.39 4.56 -1.29
N LEU A 100 -10.64 5.62 -1.01
CA LEU A 100 -10.37 6.04 0.36
C LEU A 100 -11.63 6.53 1.07
N ARG A 101 -12.52 7.25 0.37
CA ARG A 101 -13.83 7.66 0.92
C ARG A 101 -14.73 6.47 1.21
N ALA A 102 -14.73 5.45 0.36
CA ALA A 102 -15.51 4.24 0.58
C ALA A 102 -14.97 3.38 1.74
N ALA A 103 -13.67 3.48 2.02
CA ALA A 103 -13.02 2.77 3.12
C ALA A 103 -13.00 3.57 4.45
N ALA A 104 -13.28 4.87 4.41
CA ALA A 104 -13.24 5.78 5.56
C ALA A 104 -14.39 5.53 6.53
#